data_AF-A0A817U5R1-F1
#
_entry.id   AF-A0A817U5R1-F1
#
_cell.length_a   1.000
_cell.length_b   1.000
_cell.length_c   1.000
_cell.angle_alpha   90.00
_cell.angle_beta   90.00
_cell.angle_gamma   90.00
#
_symmetry.space_group_name_H-M   'P 1'
#
loop_
_entity.id
_entity.type
_entity.pdbx_description
1 polymer ?
#
loop_
_entity_poly.entity_id
_entity_poly.type
_entity_poly.pdbx_seq_one_letter_code
_entity_poly.pdbx_strand_id
1 'polypeptide(L)'
;MLTTVLCPRCVRCINHFPISILQIRSVSTANETSQSSLEDDNDTNRNISRLPDDVYRQFKGLPPIDVREQYHTRTKLRTLWGKYGRKTGIDPKLCWPTQDEMDETIDDERVYNMELSEKLKIVQERREAKQKEFDQIQAKVEKNLKTMPKMIDDYRKRKSERERAQNAEIKVKSDLAEQARDFYGFSVDPDDERMQFMLLQLEEAQKAEDKKARKAAKKLEAHQQLQKLMGMGSTAESTNEADAAAPVNVDPLAAIPEAKEKETDMKLFAKLVSERSKLAKAASKIAEEQAAVQLKGQKKK
;
A
#
# COMPACT_ATOMS: atom_id res chain seq x y z
N MET A 1 73.01 14.33 18.86
CA MET A 1 72.88 12.87 19.09
C MET A 1 72.85 12.64 20.59
N LEU A 2 71.81 11.97 21.11
CA LEU A 2 71.84 11.05 22.26
C LEU A 2 70.39 10.66 22.57
N THR A 3 70.03 9.47 22.10
CA THR A 3 68.69 8.88 22.21
C THR A 3 68.58 8.03 23.47
N THR A 4 67.68 8.38 24.39
CA THR A 4 67.37 7.55 25.57
C THR A 4 66.01 6.87 25.44
N VAL A 5 66.06 5.74 24.73
CA VAL A 5 65.28 4.50 24.93
C VAL A 5 64.08 4.57 25.89
N LEU A 6 62.87 4.39 25.34
CA LEU A 6 61.70 3.96 26.12
C LEU A 6 61.92 2.55 26.66
N CYS A 7 61.69 2.33 27.97
CA CYS A 7 61.52 1.01 28.54
C CYS A 7 60.02 0.72 28.78
N PRO A 8 59.43 -0.33 28.16
CA PRO A 8 58.04 -0.70 28.38
C PRO A 8 57.87 -1.66 29.58
N ARG A 9 56.67 -1.64 30.19
CA ARG A 9 56.21 -2.49 31.31
C ARG A 9 56.88 -2.24 32.67
N CYS A 10 56.30 -1.32 33.43
CA CYS A 10 56.19 -1.48 34.89
C CYS A 10 54.79 -1.03 35.36
N VAL A 11 53.86 -1.98 35.50
CA VAL A 11 52.52 -1.73 36.06
C VAL A 11 52.58 -1.84 37.58
N ARG A 12 53.17 -0.82 38.21
CA ARG A 12 53.07 -0.47 39.64
C ARG A 12 53.85 0.83 39.89
N CYS A 13 53.38 1.64 40.83
CA CYS A 13 54.01 2.89 41.31
C CYS A 13 53.86 4.16 40.44
N ILE A 14 52.63 4.61 40.16
CA ILE A 14 52.27 6.04 40.10
C ILE A 14 50.93 6.22 40.86
N ASN A 15 50.74 7.36 41.53
CA ASN A 15 49.55 7.76 42.30
C ASN A 15 49.32 7.09 43.68
N HIS A 16 50.37 7.04 44.52
CA HIS A 16 50.16 7.26 45.96
C HIS A 16 50.28 8.77 46.24
N PHE A 17 49.22 9.53 45.96
CA PHE A 17 49.12 10.93 46.39
C PHE A 17 48.39 10.97 47.74
N PRO A 18 49.03 11.36 48.85
CA PRO A 18 48.30 11.65 50.08
C PRO A 18 47.45 12.90 49.83
N ILE A 19 46.13 12.78 49.98
CA ILE A 19 45.23 13.94 49.97
C ILE A 19 45.62 14.77 51.20
N SER A 20 46.25 15.92 50.95
CA SER A 20 46.55 16.89 51.98
C SER A 20 45.24 17.33 52.63
N ILE A 21 45.13 17.05 53.94
CA ILE A 21 43.97 17.42 54.74
C ILE A 21 43.93 18.95 54.81
N LEU A 22 43.22 19.56 53.87
CA LEU A 22 42.85 20.96 53.96
C LEU A 22 41.85 21.09 55.10
N GLN A 23 42.29 21.83 56.10
CA GLN A 23 41.62 22.06 57.36
C GLN A 23 40.32 22.87 57.13
N ILE A 24 39.24 22.18 56.77
CA ILE A 24 37.90 22.75 56.79
C ILE A 24 37.64 23.18 58.23
N ARG A 25 37.55 24.50 58.44
CA ARG A 25 37.14 25.08 59.73
C ARG A 25 35.80 24.47 60.11
N SER A 26 35.80 23.66 61.17
CA SER A 26 34.60 23.20 61.83
C SER A 26 33.86 24.42 62.39
N VAL A 27 32.79 24.84 61.71
CA VAL A 27 31.77 25.69 62.33
C VAL A 27 31.11 24.83 63.41
N SER A 28 31.14 25.31 64.65
CA SER A 28 30.92 24.51 65.85
C SER A 28 29.51 23.92 65.99
N THR A 29 29.28 22.72 65.44
CA THR A 29 28.15 21.84 65.78
C THR A 29 28.54 20.80 66.86
N ALA A 30 29.42 21.17 67.78
CA ALA A 30 29.94 20.29 68.84
C ALA A 30 28.88 19.88 69.90
N ASN A 31 27.66 20.43 69.81
CA ASN A 31 26.57 20.20 70.77
C ASN A 31 25.51 19.19 70.28
N GLU A 32 25.37 18.94 68.97
CA GLU A 32 24.39 17.95 68.45
C GLU A 32 24.99 16.52 68.47
N THR A 33 26.23 16.34 68.01
CA THR A 33 26.89 15.02 67.93
C THR A 33 27.12 14.37 69.29
N SER A 34 27.37 15.18 70.33
CA SER A 34 27.57 14.71 71.71
C SER A 34 26.26 14.31 72.40
N GLN A 35 25.11 14.79 71.89
CA GLN A 35 23.79 14.43 72.42
C GLN A 35 23.29 13.12 71.81
N SER A 36 23.45 12.93 70.50
CA SER A 36 22.99 11.69 69.84
C SER A 36 23.67 10.44 70.40
N SER A 37 24.99 10.47 70.61
CA SER A 37 25.72 9.30 71.15
C SER A 37 25.26 8.91 72.55
N LEU A 38 24.92 9.89 73.41
CA LEU A 38 24.44 9.63 74.77
C LEU A 38 22.98 9.16 74.82
N GLU A 39 22.18 9.47 73.79
CA GLU A 39 20.82 8.94 73.63
C GLU A 39 20.85 7.50 73.08
N ASP A 40 21.69 7.22 72.08
CA ASP A 40 21.90 5.88 71.51
C ASP A 40 22.38 4.86 72.58
N ASP A 41 23.34 5.23 73.44
CA ASP A 41 23.87 4.38 74.53
C ASP A 41 22.84 4.08 75.63
N ASN A 42 21.82 4.94 75.81
CA ASN A 42 20.75 4.69 76.78
C ASN A 42 19.68 3.73 76.24
N ASP A 43 19.43 3.75 74.93
CA ASP A 43 18.38 2.92 74.31
C ASP A 43 18.81 1.47 74.03
N THR A 44 20.11 1.22 73.80
CA THR A 44 20.66 -0.15 73.74
C THR A 44 20.41 -0.92 75.05
N ASN A 45 20.65 -0.27 76.19
CA ASN A 45 20.38 -0.82 77.53
C ASN A 45 18.88 -1.03 77.83
N ARG A 46 17.98 -0.40 77.06
CA ARG A 46 16.51 -0.53 77.17
C ARG A 46 15.91 -1.51 76.16
N ASN A 47 16.72 -2.17 75.33
CA ASN A 47 16.25 -3.10 74.31
C ASN A 47 15.82 -4.47 74.91
N ILE A 48 14.58 -4.54 75.39
CA ILE A 48 13.98 -5.77 75.97
C ILE A 48 13.83 -6.88 74.92
N SER A 49 13.59 -6.55 73.65
CA SER A 49 13.33 -7.55 72.60
C SER A 49 14.58 -8.29 72.14
N ARG A 50 15.78 -7.85 72.53
CA ARG A 50 17.08 -8.44 72.16
C ARG A 50 17.29 -8.61 70.65
N LEU A 51 16.57 -7.82 69.84
CA LEU A 51 16.77 -7.77 68.41
C LEU A 51 18.16 -7.18 68.10
N PRO A 52 18.85 -7.64 67.04
CA PRO A 52 20.07 -7.00 66.57
C PRO A 52 19.78 -5.54 66.21
N ASP A 53 20.76 -4.66 66.43
CA ASP A 53 20.54 -3.21 66.46
C ASP A 53 19.96 -2.66 65.15
N ASP A 54 20.43 -3.12 63.99
CA ASP A 54 19.88 -2.76 62.67
C ASP A 54 18.36 -3.01 62.57
N VAL A 55 17.89 -4.15 63.07
CA VAL A 55 16.47 -4.55 63.02
C VAL A 55 15.66 -3.75 64.06
N TYR A 56 16.25 -3.47 65.22
CA TYR A 56 15.65 -2.60 66.23
C TYR A 56 15.48 -1.17 65.73
N ARG A 57 16.51 -0.59 65.11
CA ARG A 57 16.48 0.74 64.46
C ARG A 57 15.47 0.80 63.33
N GLN A 58 15.42 -0.24 62.48
CA GLN A 58 14.42 -0.33 61.42
C GLN A 58 12.99 -0.31 61.97
N PHE A 59 12.71 -1.07 63.05
CA PHE A 59 11.40 -1.05 63.73
C PHE A 59 11.08 0.33 64.34
N LYS A 60 12.09 1.03 64.86
CA LYS A 60 11.97 2.40 65.39
C LYS A 60 11.89 3.49 64.33
N GLY A 61 12.04 3.17 63.04
CA GLY A 61 12.11 4.17 61.97
C GLY A 61 13.35 5.06 62.03
N LEU A 62 14.44 4.56 62.61
CA LEU A 62 15.74 5.22 62.69
C LEU A 62 16.66 4.74 61.55
N PRO A 63 17.60 5.58 61.08
CA PRO A 63 18.60 5.16 60.11
C PRO A 63 19.55 4.11 60.71
N PRO A 64 20.20 3.26 59.88
CA PRO A 64 21.32 2.41 60.30
C PRO A 64 22.46 3.24 60.90
N ILE A 65 23.30 2.63 61.74
CA ILE A 65 24.45 3.32 62.36
C ILE A 65 25.46 3.71 61.26
N ASP A 66 26.05 2.72 60.60
CA ASP A 66 27.16 2.92 59.66
C ASP A 66 26.68 3.09 58.22
N VAL A 67 25.84 4.10 58.00
CA VAL A 67 25.24 4.46 56.70
C VAL A 67 26.28 4.52 55.56
N ARG A 68 27.50 4.99 55.85
CA ARG A 68 28.57 5.19 54.84
C ARG A 68 29.37 3.91 54.55
N GLU A 69 29.46 3.00 55.52
CA GLU A 69 30.22 1.74 55.39
C GLU A 69 29.36 0.62 54.82
N GLN A 70 28.08 0.54 55.19
CA GLN A 70 27.15 -0.45 54.65
C GLN A 70 26.67 -0.12 53.22
N TYR A 71 26.70 1.16 52.81
CA TYR A 71 26.09 1.62 51.56
C TYR A 71 26.98 2.57 50.74
N HIS A 72 27.92 2.00 49.99
CA HIS A 72 28.84 2.79 49.15
C HIS A 72 28.23 3.43 47.88
N THR A 73 27.05 2.97 47.42
CA THR A 73 26.48 3.47 46.15
C THR A 73 25.57 4.68 46.33
N ARG A 74 25.77 5.73 45.50
CA ARG A 74 24.94 6.96 45.45
C ARG A 74 23.44 6.67 45.49
N THR A 75 22.98 5.67 44.72
CA THR A 75 21.56 5.26 44.67
C THR A 75 21.01 4.84 46.03
N LYS A 76 21.72 3.97 46.77
CA LYS A 76 21.27 3.49 48.09
C LYS A 76 21.26 4.62 49.11
N LEU A 77 22.27 5.51 49.07
CA LEU A 77 22.32 6.71 49.91
C LEU A 77 21.15 7.67 49.62
N ARG A 78 20.81 7.89 48.33
CA ARG A 78 19.62 8.65 47.92
C ARG A 78 18.32 8.01 48.44
N THR A 79 18.20 6.68 48.40
CA THR A 79 17.04 5.96 48.98
C THR A 79 16.95 6.09 50.49
N LEU A 80 18.07 6.02 51.21
CA LEU A 80 18.10 6.17 52.67
C LEU A 80 17.74 7.59 53.11
N TRP A 81 18.28 8.60 52.41
CA TRP A 81 17.91 10.00 52.62
C TRP A 81 16.42 10.23 52.34
N GLY A 82 15.85 9.62 51.29
CA GLY A 82 14.41 9.68 51.03
C GLY A 82 13.53 9.01 52.09
N LYS A 83 14.04 8.02 52.83
CA LYS A 83 13.30 7.31 53.89
C LYS A 83 13.39 7.98 55.27
N TYR A 84 14.58 8.44 55.64
CA TYR A 84 14.89 8.90 57.01
C TYR A 84 15.25 10.40 57.07
N GLY A 85 15.41 11.07 55.93
CA GLY A 85 15.70 12.49 55.82
C GLY A 85 17.03 12.90 56.46
N ARG A 86 17.04 14.10 57.07
CA ARG A 86 18.23 14.70 57.73
C ARG A 86 18.81 13.83 58.85
N LYS A 87 18.03 12.91 59.45
CA LYS A 87 18.50 11.98 60.50
C LYS A 87 19.66 11.09 60.05
N THR A 88 19.79 10.85 58.74
CA THR A 88 20.86 10.01 58.16
C THR A 88 22.26 10.60 58.20
N GLY A 89 22.40 11.91 58.46
CA GLY A 89 23.69 12.61 58.29
C GLY A 89 24.24 12.64 56.86
N ILE A 90 23.46 12.22 55.85
CA ILE A 90 23.86 12.29 54.44
C ILE A 90 23.68 13.73 53.92
N ASP A 91 24.71 14.26 53.28
CA ASP A 91 24.67 15.55 52.59
C ASP A 91 23.58 15.57 51.49
N PRO A 92 22.58 16.47 51.55
CA PRO A 92 21.52 16.55 50.54
C PRO A 92 22.03 16.81 49.11
N LYS A 93 23.24 17.37 48.97
CA LYS A 93 23.92 17.54 47.68
C LYS A 93 24.12 16.22 46.94
N LEU A 94 24.31 15.11 47.65
CA LEU A 94 24.48 13.78 47.07
C LEU A 94 23.20 13.28 46.36
N CYS A 95 22.03 13.79 46.76
CA CYS A 95 20.75 13.43 46.16
C CYS A 95 20.57 14.00 44.75
N TRP A 96 21.29 15.07 44.40
CA TRP A 96 21.30 15.61 43.03
C TRP A 96 22.24 14.79 42.12
N PRO A 97 21.97 14.75 40.81
CA PRO A 97 22.90 14.15 39.85
C PRO A 97 24.27 14.84 39.85
N THR A 98 25.32 14.13 39.41
CA THR A 98 26.60 14.77 39.05
C THR A 98 26.47 15.52 37.72
N GLN A 99 27.46 16.33 37.37
CA GLN A 99 27.47 17.01 36.07
C GLN A 99 27.49 16.00 34.91
N ASP A 100 28.31 14.95 35.03
CA ASP A 100 28.37 13.88 34.03
C ASP A 100 27.01 13.16 33.89
N GLU A 101 26.35 12.81 35.02
CA GLU A 101 25.00 12.23 35.02
C GLU A 101 23.95 13.19 34.39
N MET A 102 24.13 14.52 34.50
CA MET A 102 23.25 15.50 33.84
C MET A 102 23.49 15.56 32.33
N ASP A 103 24.75 15.66 31.91
CA ASP A 103 25.12 15.77 30.50
C ASP A 103 24.66 14.51 29.73
N GLU A 104 24.81 13.32 30.32
CA GLU A 104 24.21 12.06 29.82
C GLU A 104 22.69 12.17 29.65
N THR A 105 21.95 12.64 30.66
CA THR A 105 20.47 12.79 30.54
C THR A 105 20.04 13.82 29.50
N ILE A 106 20.80 14.90 29.32
CA ILE A 106 20.53 15.94 28.32
C ILE A 106 20.74 15.40 26.91
N ASP A 107 21.79 14.60 26.68
CA ASP A 107 22.05 13.99 25.38
C ASP A 107 21.05 12.85 25.08
N ASP A 108 20.66 12.03 26.06
CA ASP A 108 19.55 11.08 25.93
C ASP A 108 18.24 11.80 25.56
N GLU A 109 17.90 12.90 26.25
CA GLU A 109 16.72 13.69 25.93
C GLU A 109 16.76 14.24 24.50
N ARG A 110 17.91 14.75 24.04
CA ARG A 110 18.09 15.23 22.65
C ARG A 110 17.96 14.12 21.61
N VAL A 111 18.44 12.91 21.91
CA VAL A 111 18.41 11.77 20.97
C VAL A 111 17.01 11.15 20.89
N TYR A 112 16.33 10.98 22.03
CA TYR A 112 15.04 10.28 22.08
C TYR A 112 13.81 11.20 22.01
N ASN A 113 13.91 12.45 22.47
CA ASN A 113 12.80 13.40 22.50
C ASN A 113 12.96 14.55 21.50
N MET A 114 12.37 14.40 20.31
CA MET A 114 12.21 15.52 19.36
C MET A 114 11.47 16.70 19.99
N GLU A 115 11.74 17.91 19.49
CA GLU A 115 11.09 19.13 19.96
C GLU A 115 9.57 19.12 19.64
N LEU A 116 8.78 19.90 20.40
CA LEU A 116 7.34 19.98 20.14
C LEU A 116 7.03 20.60 18.77
N SER A 117 7.81 21.60 18.31
CA SER A 117 7.59 22.19 16.99
C SER A 117 7.83 21.19 15.84
N GLU A 118 8.83 20.31 15.98
CA GLU A 118 9.13 19.25 15.01
C GLU A 118 8.00 18.21 14.97
N LYS A 119 7.54 17.75 16.14
CA LYS A 119 6.39 16.84 16.26
C LYS A 119 5.14 17.42 15.58
N LEU A 120 4.89 18.73 15.72
CA LEU A 120 3.76 19.41 15.07
C LEU A 120 3.92 19.47 13.53
N LYS A 121 5.10 19.80 13.02
CA LYS A 121 5.41 19.78 11.56
C LYS A 121 5.16 18.39 10.97
N ILE A 122 5.70 17.34 11.59
CA ILE A 122 5.51 15.94 11.15
C ILE A 122 4.02 15.56 11.13
N VAL A 123 3.23 16.01 12.11
CA VAL A 123 1.77 15.77 12.15
C VAL A 123 1.04 16.55 11.05
N GLN A 124 1.45 17.79 10.75
CA GLN A 124 0.89 18.59 9.65
C GLN A 124 1.18 17.95 8.29
N GLU A 125 2.44 17.62 8.00
CA GLU A 125 2.87 16.94 6.77
C GLU A 125 2.11 15.61 6.56
N ARG A 126 1.96 14.80 7.62
CA ARG A 126 1.19 13.54 7.57
C ARG A 126 -0.30 13.76 7.30
N ARG A 127 -0.89 14.86 7.79
CA ARG A 127 -2.28 15.22 7.50
C ARG A 127 -2.44 15.65 6.05
N GLU A 128 -1.54 16.51 5.56
CA GLU A 128 -1.55 16.96 4.17
C GLU A 128 -1.34 15.81 3.18
N ALA A 129 -0.42 14.90 3.45
CA ALA A 129 -0.17 13.73 2.60
C ALA A 129 -1.43 12.87 2.48
N LYS A 130 -2.08 12.55 3.62
CA LYS A 130 -3.34 11.80 3.65
C LYS A 130 -4.48 12.53 2.94
N GLN A 131 -4.56 13.85 3.07
CA GLN A 131 -5.57 14.64 2.36
C GLN A 131 -5.33 14.56 0.85
N LYS A 132 -4.10 14.78 0.39
CA LYS A 132 -3.71 14.66 -1.04
C LYS A 132 -3.98 13.26 -1.61
N GLU A 133 -3.78 12.20 -0.83
CA GLU A 133 -4.15 10.82 -1.22
C GLU A 133 -5.67 10.65 -1.36
N PHE A 134 -6.43 11.15 -0.38
CA PHE A 134 -7.89 11.09 -0.38
C PHE A 134 -8.50 11.87 -1.54
N ASP A 135 -8.05 13.10 -1.79
CA ASP A 135 -8.48 13.94 -2.90
C ASP A 135 -8.19 13.27 -4.27
N GLN A 136 -7.03 12.61 -4.40
CA GLN A 136 -6.69 11.82 -5.59
C GLN A 136 -7.62 10.60 -5.77
N ILE A 137 -8.01 9.93 -4.69
CA ILE A 137 -8.97 8.81 -4.74
C ILE A 137 -10.34 9.33 -5.16
N GLN A 138 -10.83 10.41 -4.55
CA GLN A 138 -12.10 11.05 -4.94
C GLN A 138 -12.10 11.45 -6.41
N ALA A 139 -11.06 12.15 -6.89
CA ALA A 139 -10.95 12.55 -8.28
C ALA A 139 -10.89 11.37 -9.27
N LYS A 140 -10.36 10.21 -8.88
CA LYS A 140 -10.41 8.97 -9.67
C LYS A 140 -11.82 8.36 -9.66
N VAL A 141 -12.47 8.29 -8.50
CA VAL A 141 -13.85 7.78 -8.35
C VAL A 141 -14.82 8.62 -9.17
N GLU A 142 -14.74 9.95 -9.12
CA GLU A 142 -15.57 10.84 -9.94
C GLU A 142 -15.40 10.63 -11.44
N LYS A 143 -14.16 10.48 -11.92
CA LYS A 143 -13.88 10.20 -13.34
C LYS A 143 -14.52 8.88 -13.76
N ASN A 144 -14.38 7.85 -12.93
CA ASN A 144 -15.00 6.55 -13.18
C ASN A 144 -16.53 6.63 -13.17
N LEU A 145 -17.13 7.32 -12.19
CA LEU A 145 -18.58 7.53 -12.12
C LEU A 145 -19.13 8.27 -13.36
N LYS A 146 -18.37 9.22 -13.92
CA LYS A 146 -18.72 9.91 -15.19
C LYS A 146 -18.66 8.97 -16.41
N THR A 147 -17.81 7.94 -16.41
CA THR A 147 -17.74 6.94 -17.50
C THR A 147 -18.68 5.74 -17.33
N MET A 148 -19.06 5.40 -16.08
CA MET A 148 -19.95 4.28 -15.75
C MET A 148 -21.25 4.19 -16.58
N PRO A 149 -22.05 5.26 -16.79
CA PRO A 149 -23.32 5.12 -17.52
C PRO A 149 -23.12 4.63 -18.96
N LYS A 150 -22.10 5.14 -19.67
CA LYS A 150 -21.77 4.68 -21.03
C LYS A 150 -21.39 3.19 -21.03
N MET A 151 -20.57 2.76 -20.07
CA MET A 151 -20.19 1.35 -19.93
C MET A 151 -21.38 0.43 -19.62
N ILE A 152 -22.34 0.90 -18.82
CA ILE A 152 -23.58 0.17 -18.52
C ILE A 152 -24.42 -0.01 -19.79
N ASP A 153 -24.58 1.06 -20.58
CA ASP A 153 -25.37 1.00 -21.81
C ASP A 153 -24.70 0.11 -22.88
N ASP A 154 -23.38 0.19 -23.04
CA ASP A 154 -22.64 -0.68 -23.96
C ASP A 154 -22.64 -2.15 -23.51
N TYR A 155 -22.62 -2.42 -22.19
CA TYR A 155 -22.83 -3.76 -21.65
C TYR A 155 -24.25 -4.28 -21.94
N ARG A 156 -25.28 -3.44 -21.75
CA ARG A 156 -26.67 -3.77 -22.05
C ARG A 156 -26.88 -4.08 -23.54
N LYS A 157 -26.33 -3.26 -24.44
CA LYS A 157 -26.35 -3.51 -25.90
C LYS A 157 -25.75 -4.88 -26.23
N ARG A 158 -24.50 -5.13 -25.83
CA ARG A 158 -23.80 -6.42 -26.05
C ARG A 158 -24.56 -7.62 -25.46
N LYS A 159 -25.20 -7.46 -24.30
CA LYS A 159 -26.05 -8.51 -23.71
C LYS A 159 -27.27 -8.79 -24.59
N SER A 160 -28.00 -7.74 -25.00
CA SER A 160 -29.18 -7.87 -25.87
C SER A 160 -28.85 -8.41 -27.27
N GLU A 161 -27.70 -8.06 -27.83
CA GLU A 161 -27.20 -8.59 -29.11
C GLU A 161 -26.90 -10.09 -29.00
N ARG A 162 -26.24 -10.50 -27.92
CA ARG A 162 -25.98 -11.91 -27.62
C ARG A 162 -27.27 -12.71 -27.42
N GLU A 163 -28.22 -12.18 -26.65
CA GLU A 163 -29.53 -12.81 -26.44
C GLU A 163 -30.33 -12.91 -27.75
N ARG A 164 -30.27 -11.89 -28.63
CA ARG A 164 -30.88 -11.95 -29.97
C ARG A 164 -30.22 -12.99 -30.86
N ALA A 165 -28.89 -13.08 -30.87
CA ALA A 165 -28.15 -14.08 -31.65
C ALA A 165 -28.48 -15.50 -31.17
N GLN A 166 -28.44 -15.75 -29.86
CA GLN A 166 -28.80 -17.04 -29.26
C GLN A 166 -30.25 -17.42 -29.57
N ASN A 167 -31.20 -16.48 -29.45
CA ASN A 167 -32.60 -16.73 -29.79
C ASN A 167 -32.81 -16.97 -31.30
N ALA A 168 -32.01 -16.35 -32.18
CA ALA A 168 -32.04 -16.62 -33.61
C ALA A 168 -31.46 -18.01 -33.93
N GLU A 169 -30.34 -18.41 -33.32
CA GLU A 169 -29.77 -19.75 -33.45
C GLU A 169 -30.71 -20.84 -32.94
N ILE A 170 -31.39 -20.62 -31.80
CA ILE A 170 -32.39 -21.55 -31.26
C ILE A 170 -33.56 -21.70 -32.23
N LYS A 171 -34.06 -20.59 -32.82
CA LYS A 171 -35.12 -20.63 -33.84
C LYS A 171 -34.70 -21.38 -35.10
N VAL A 172 -33.55 -21.05 -35.68
CA VAL A 172 -33.04 -21.77 -36.86
C VAL A 172 -32.90 -23.27 -36.59
N LYS A 173 -32.51 -23.66 -35.38
CA LYS A 173 -32.46 -25.08 -34.96
C LYS A 173 -33.84 -25.71 -34.76
N SER A 174 -34.82 -24.99 -34.19
CA SER A 174 -36.20 -25.51 -34.07
C SER A 174 -36.85 -25.67 -35.44
N ASP A 175 -36.73 -24.66 -36.30
CA ASP A 175 -37.31 -24.64 -37.64
C ASP A 175 -36.73 -25.77 -38.52
N LEU A 176 -35.43 -26.08 -38.35
CA LEU A 176 -34.76 -27.21 -39.00
C LEU A 176 -35.21 -28.57 -38.43
N ALA A 177 -35.39 -28.68 -37.11
CA ALA A 177 -35.87 -29.90 -36.46
C ALA A 177 -37.33 -30.21 -36.82
N GLU A 178 -38.17 -29.18 -37.02
CA GLU A 178 -39.54 -29.32 -37.54
C GLU A 178 -39.53 -29.80 -39.00
N GLN A 179 -38.72 -29.21 -39.87
CA GLN A 179 -38.55 -29.68 -41.25
C GLN A 179 -38.05 -31.14 -41.34
N ALA A 180 -37.08 -31.52 -40.48
CA ALA A 180 -36.63 -32.91 -40.38
C ALA A 180 -37.76 -33.85 -39.94
N ARG A 181 -38.58 -33.42 -39.00
CA ARG A 181 -39.73 -34.19 -38.50
C ARG A 181 -40.79 -34.39 -39.57
N ASP A 182 -41.06 -33.38 -40.40
CA ASP A 182 -42.01 -33.49 -41.52
C ASP A 182 -41.49 -34.43 -42.63
N PHE A 183 -40.18 -34.42 -42.90
CA PHE A 183 -39.58 -35.28 -43.92
C PHE A 183 -39.45 -36.76 -43.49
N TYR A 184 -39.07 -37.00 -42.23
CA TYR A 184 -38.82 -38.37 -41.71
C TYR A 184 -39.99 -38.97 -40.91
N GLY A 185 -40.94 -38.15 -40.43
CA GLY A 185 -42.08 -38.58 -39.61
C GLY A 185 -41.79 -38.79 -38.11
N PHE A 186 -40.54 -38.60 -37.67
CA PHE A 186 -40.10 -38.72 -36.28
C PHE A 186 -39.03 -37.68 -35.94
N SER A 187 -38.77 -37.44 -34.65
CA SER A 187 -37.73 -36.50 -34.20
C SER A 187 -36.32 -37.09 -34.45
N VAL A 188 -35.47 -36.30 -35.10
CA VAL A 188 -34.07 -36.64 -35.44
C VAL A 188 -33.14 -35.67 -34.70
N ASP A 189 -32.05 -36.17 -34.14
CA ASP A 189 -31.08 -35.34 -33.41
C ASP A 189 -30.16 -34.56 -34.37
N PRO A 190 -29.67 -33.36 -33.99
CA PRO A 190 -28.95 -32.48 -34.90
C PRO A 190 -27.59 -33.00 -35.38
N ASP A 191 -27.00 -33.93 -34.64
CA ASP A 191 -25.68 -34.51 -34.97
C ASP A 191 -25.79 -35.77 -35.86
N ASP A 192 -27.00 -36.30 -36.12
CA ASP A 192 -27.22 -37.51 -36.91
C ASP A 192 -26.88 -37.32 -38.41
N GLU A 193 -26.28 -38.35 -39.01
CA GLU A 193 -25.96 -38.44 -40.45
C GLU A 193 -27.20 -38.17 -41.35
N ARG A 194 -28.39 -38.49 -40.85
CA ARG A 194 -29.67 -38.27 -41.55
C ARG A 194 -29.98 -36.79 -41.72
N MET A 195 -29.75 -35.97 -40.69
CA MET A 195 -29.98 -34.53 -40.79
C MET A 195 -28.97 -33.88 -41.74
N GLN A 196 -27.72 -34.35 -41.74
CA GLN A 196 -26.67 -33.90 -42.67
C GLN A 196 -27.06 -34.19 -44.13
N PHE A 197 -27.63 -35.37 -44.41
CA PHE A 197 -28.13 -35.71 -45.75
C PHE A 197 -29.29 -34.81 -46.21
N MET A 198 -30.25 -34.52 -45.33
CA MET A 198 -31.35 -33.59 -45.62
C MET A 198 -30.82 -32.17 -45.88
N LEU A 199 -29.85 -31.69 -45.09
CA LEU A 199 -29.23 -30.37 -45.29
C LEU A 199 -28.57 -30.26 -46.68
N LEU A 200 -27.87 -31.29 -47.13
CA LEU A 200 -27.28 -31.34 -48.48
C LEU A 200 -28.37 -31.24 -49.57
N GLN A 201 -29.51 -31.92 -49.42
CA GLN A 201 -30.63 -31.82 -50.37
C GLN A 201 -31.27 -30.43 -50.37
N LEU A 202 -31.47 -29.81 -49.20
CA LEU A 202 -31.99 -28.44 -49.09
C LEU A 202 -31.03 -27.42 -49.71
N GLU A 203 -29.73 -27.56 -49.48
CA GLU A 203 -28.70 -26.73 -50.12
C GLU A 203 -28.70 -26.88 -51.65
N GLU A 204 -28.82 -28.09 -52.18
CA GLU A 204 -28.88 -28.32 -53.63
C GLU A 204 -30.15 -27.74 -54.26
N ALA A 205 -31.29 -27.86 -53.58
CA ALA A 205 -32.55 -27.24 -53.99
C ALA A 205 -32.44 -25.70 -54.01
N GLN A 206 -31.96 -25.09 -52.93
CA GLN A 206 -31.73 -23.63 -52.85
C GLN A 206 -30.74 -23.15 -53.93
N LYS A 207 -29.60 -23.84 -54.11
CA LYS A 207 -28.63 -23.52 -55.18
C LYS A 207 -29.23 -23.66 -56.57
N ALA A 208 -30.22 -24.55 -56.78
CA ALA A 208 -30.94 -24.67 -58.04
C ALA A 208 -31.98 -23.54 -58.22
N GLU A 209 -32.66 -23.13 -57.16
CA GLU A 209 -33.59 -22.01 -57.14
C GLU A 209 -32.89 -20.67 -57.34
N ASP A 210 -31.79 -20.39 -56.66
CA ASP A 210 -30.96 -19.20 -56.88
C ASP A 210 -30.46 -19.11 -58.33
N LYS A 211 -30.05 -20.24 -58.92
CA LYS A 211 -29.66 -20.30 -60.34
C LYS A 211 -30.85 -20.02 -61.27
N LYS A 212 -32.08 -20.38 -60.90
CA LYS A 212 -33.31 -20.05 -61.66
C LYS A 212 -33.70 -18.58 -61.46
N ALA A 213 -33.73 -18.09 -60.22
CA ALA A 213 -34.03 -16.71 -59.84
C ALA A 213 -33.04 -15.72 -60.49
N ARG A 214 -31.73 -16.00 -60.44
CA ARG A 214 -30.70 -15.18 -61.11
C ARG A 214 -30.81 -15.21 -62.63
N LYS A 215 -31.32 -16.30 -63.24
CA LYS A 215 -31.64 -16.35 -64.68
C LYS A 215 -32.93 -15.58 -64.99
N ALA A 216 -33.92 -15.61 -64.11
CA ALA A 216 -35.17 -14.86 -64.25
C ALA A 216 -34.94 -13.34 -64.10
N ALA A 217 -34.23 -12.91 -63.06
CA ALA A 217 -33.83 -11.52 -62.84
C ALA A 217 -33.10 -10.93 -64.06
N LYS A 218 -32.08 -11.63 -64.59
CA LYS A 218 -31.39 -11.22 -65.84
C LYS A 218 -32.31 -11.09 -67.05
N LYS A 219 -33.31 -11.96 -67.20
CA LYS A 219 -34.31 -11.86 -68.28
C LYS A 219 -35.24 -10.67 -68.06
N LEU A 220 -35.61 -10.38 -66.82
CA LEU A 220 -36.49 -9.27 -66.43
C LEU A 220 -35.77 -7.92 -66.59
N GLU A 221 -34.49 -7.84 -66.20
CA GLU A 221 -33.59 -6.72 -66.47
C GLU A 221 -33.43 -6.48 -67.98
N ALA A 222 -33.18 -7.53 -68.77
CA ALA A 222 -33.09 -7.43 -70.23
C ALA A 222 -34.42 -6.98 -70.87
N HIS A 223 -35.56 -7.45 -70.37
CA HIS A 223 -36.89 -7.02 -70.82
C HIS A 223 -37.16 -5.55 -70.47
N GLN A 224 -36.78 -5.09 -69.27
CA GLN A 224 -36.86 -3.68 -68.89
C GLN A 224 -35.93 -2.78 -69.72
N GLN A 225 -34.74 -3.26 -70.09
CA GLN A 225 -33.84 -2.55 -71.01
C GLN A 225 -34.45 -2.44 -72.42
N LEU A 226 -35.03 -3.52 -72.95
CA LEU A 226 -35.72 -3.50 -74.24
C LEU A 226 -36.97 -2.60 -74.23
N GLN A 227 -37.77 -2.62 -73.15
CA GLN A 227 -38.91 -1.70 -73.00
C GLN A 227 -38.47 -0.24 -72.93
N LYS A 228 -37.34 0.09 -72.28
CA LYS A 228 -36.78 1.45 -72.30
C LYS A 228 -36.34 1.89 -73.70
N LEU A 229 -35.76 0.98 -74.49
CA LEU A 229 -35.36 1.26 -75.88
C LEU A 229 -36.57 1.40 -76.82
N MET A 230 -37.63 0.60 -76.64
CA MET A 230 -38.86 0.72 -77.44
C MET A 230 -39.74 1.91 -77.01
N GLY A 231 -39.71 2.29 -75.73
CA GLY A 231 -40.43 3.45 -75.20
C GLY A 231 -39.90 4.80 -75.69
N MET A 232 -38.68 4.85 -76.23
CA MET A 232 -38.12 6.04 -76.90
C MET A 232 -38.62 6.23 -78.34
N GLY A 233 -39.57 5.41 -78.81
CA GLY A 233 -40.13 5.45 -80.16
C GLY A 233 -41.48 6.16 -80.33
N SER A 234 -42.18 6.53 -79.25
CA SER A 234 -43.54 7.10 -79.37
C SER A 234 -43.98 7.99 -78.20
N THR A 235 -43.44 9.22 -78.14
CA THR A 235 -44.19 10.50 -77.99
C THR A 235 -43.21 11.66 -77.87
N ALA A 236 -43.41 12.68 -78.71
CA ALA A 236 -43.05 14.06 -78.40
C ALA A 236 -44.37 14.82 -78.10
N GLU A 237 -44.26 16.02 -77.52
CA GLU A 237 -45.35 16.85 -76.96
C GLU A 237 -45.87 16.34 -75.60
N SER A 238 -45.98 17.14 -74.53
CA SER A 238 -45.75 18.60 -74.37
C SER A 238 -45.19 18.97 -72.97
N THR A 239 -44.78 20.24 -72.84
CA THR A 239 -43.97 20.89 -71.78
C THR A 239 -44.73 21.33 -70.53
N ASN A 240 -44.03 21.31 -69.36
CA ASN A 240 -43.90 22.38 -68.32
C ASN A 240 -45.18 23.02 -67.69
N GLU A 241 -45.26 23.59 -66.48
CA GLU A 241 -44.43 23.89 -65.28
C GLU A 241 -45.45 24.28 -64.17
N ALA A 242 -45.23 24.33 -62.84
CA ALA A 242 -44.15 23.98 -61.89
C ALA A 242 -44.78 23.89 -60.46
N ASP A 243 -44.03 23.52 -59.40
CA ASP A 243 -43.82 24.38 -58.19
C ASP A 243 -43.16 23.69 -56.95
N ALA A 244 -42.18 24.42 -56.40
CA ALA A 244 -41.69 24.49 -55.01
C ALA A 244 -41.72 23.28 -54.03
N ALA A 245 -40.54 22.70 -53.75
CA ALA A 245 -40.11 22.34 -52.38
C ALA A 245 -38.57 22.21 -52.24
N ALA A 246 -38.00 23.06 -51.37
CA ALA A 246 -36.67 23.08 -50.75
C ALA A 246 -35.58 22.01 -51.11
N PRO A 247 -34.36 22.41 -51.53
CA PRO A 247 -33.18 21.56 -51.48
C PRO A 247 -32.63 21.47 -50.05
N VAL A 248 -32.86 20.34 -49.36
CA VAL A 248 -32.11 20.02 -48.15
C VAL A 248 -30.71 19.58 -48.55
N ASN A 249 -29.73 20.43 -48.28
CA ASN A 249 -28.32 20.10 -48.45
C ASN A 249 -27.94 19.04 -47.40
N VAL A 250 -27.62 17.82 -47.82
CA VAL A 250 -27.12 16.76 -46.93
C VAL A 250 -25.64 16.59 -47.20
N ASP A 251 -24.82 16.98 -46.22
CA ASP A 251 -23.37 16.94 -46.31
C ASP A 251 -22.85 15.53 -46.65
N PRO A 252 -21.75 15.41 -47.43
CA PRO A 252 -21.12 14.13 -47.68
C PRO A 252 -20.67 13.50 -46.36
N LEU A 253 -21.22 12.32 -46.10
CA LEU A 253 -21.06 11.53 -44.88
C LEU A 253 -19.59 11.54 -44.40
N ALA A 254 -19.35 12.12 -43.23
CA ALA A 254 -18.01 12.23 -42.66
C ALA A 254 -17.37 10.85 -42.53
N ALA A 255 -16.26 10.64 -43.24
CA ALA A 255 -15.48 9.41 -43.16
C ALA A 255 -14.98 9.21 -41.72
N ILE A 256 -15.45 8.12 -41.10
CA ILE A 256 -15.29 7.82 -39.68
C ILE A 256 -13.79 7.70 -39.35
N PRO A 257 -13.25 8.43 -38.34
CA PRO A 257 -11.82 8.41 -38.01
C PRO A 257 -11.34 7.14 -37.26
N GLU A 258 -12.16 6.08 -37.22
CA GLU A 258 -11.91 4.83 -36.49
C GLU A 258 -10.57 4.15 -36.81
N ALA A 259 -10.03 4.34 -38.02
CA ALA A 259 -8.74 3.76 -38.41
C ALA A 259 -7.56 4.36 -37.62
N LYS A 260 -7.61 5.65 -37.27
CA LYS A 260 -6.51 6.35 -36.58
C LYS A 260 -6.49 6.04 -35.08
N GLU A 261 -7.66 5.91 -34.46
CA GLU A 261 -7.77 5.56 -33.03
C GLU A 261 -7.29 4.13 -32.74
N LYS A 262 -7.66 3.17 -33.61
CA LYS A 262 -7.20 1.77 -33.51
C LYS A 262 -5.68 1.63 -33.67
N GLU A 263 -5.05 2.48 -34.50
CA GLU A 263 -3.59 2.51 -34.66
C GLU A 263 -2.88 3.08 -33.41
N THR A 264 -3.46 4.08 -32.74
CA THR A 264 -2.93 4.59 -31.47
C THR A 264 -3.05 3.58 -30.34
N ASP A 265 -4.15 2.84 -30.25
CA ASP A 265 -4.37 1.83 -29.22
C ASP A 265 -3.41 0.65 -29.35
N MET A 266 -3.16 0.16 -30.57
CA MET A 266 -2.15 -0.89 -30.80
C MET A 266 -0.74 -0.44 -30.40
N LYS A 267 -0.35 0.80 -30.72
CA LYS A 267 0.96 1.36 -30.32
C LYS A 267 1.08 1.51 -28.80
N LEU A 268 0.01 1.90 -28.13
CA LEU A 268 -0.04 2.04 -26.68
C LEU A 268 0.01 0.66 -25.97
N PHE A 269 -0.70 -0.34 -26.51
CA PHE A 269 -0.61 -1.73 -26.03
C PHE A 269 0.80 -2.32 -26.19
N ALA A 270 1.43 -2.14 -27.36
CA ALA A 270 2.80 -2.60 -27.59
C ALA A 270 3.81 -1.95 -26.61
N LYS A 271 3.64 -0.65 -26.32
CA LYS A 271 4.47 0.07 -25.34
C LYS A 271 4.31 -0.52 -23.93
N LEU A 272 3.07 -0.74 -23.48
CA LEU A 272 2.75 -1.36 -22.17
C LEU A 272 3.30 -2.78 -22.04
N VAL A 273 3.24 -3.61 -23.10
CA VAL A 273 3.86 -4.94 -23.11
C VAL A 273 5.38 -4.83 -22.97
N SER A 274 6.02 -3.87 -23.66
CA SER A 274 7.46 -3.64 -23.51
C SER A 274 7.84 -3.21 -22.08
N GLU A 275 7.04 -2.33 -21.45
CA GLU A 275 7.27 -1.83 -20.09
C GLU A 275 7.07 -2.94 -19.04
N ARG A 276 6.03 -3.76 -19.18
CA ARG A 276 5.86 -4.98 -18.37
C ARG A 276 7.06 -5.93 -18.48
N SER A 277 7.60 -6.14 -19.69
CA SER A 277 8.79 -7.00 -19.87
C SER A 277 10.05 -6.44 -19.19
N LYS A 278 10.20 -5.11 -19.14
CA LYS A 278 11.30 -4.42 -18.45
C LYS A 278 11.16 -4.52 -16.93
N LEU A 279 9.95 -4.30 -16.41
CA LEU A 279 9.65 -4.45 -14.99
C LEU A 279 9.83 -5.89 -14.50
N ALA A 280 9.45 -6.90 -15.29
CA ALA A 280 9.69 -8.31 -14.96
C ALA A 280 11.19 -8.63 -14.85
N LYS A 281 12.02 -8.12 -15.77
CA LYS A 281 13.49 -8.28 -15.72
C LYS A 281 14.14 -7.51 -14.56
N ALA A 282 13.59 -6.37 -14.17
CA ALA A 282 14.04 -5.64 -12.98
C ALA A 282 13.69 -6.42 -11.69
N ALA A 283 12.47 -6.98 -11.61
CA ALA A 283 12.03 -7.78 -10.47
C ALA A 283 12.85 -9.06 -10.30
N SER A 284 13.18 -9.78 -11.38
CA SER A 284 14.04 -10.98 -11.28
C SER A 284 15.44 -10.63 -10.78
N LYS A 285 16.04 -9.52 -11.24
CA LYS A 285 17.34 -9.06 -10.77
C LYS A 285 17.32 -8.69 -9.28
N ILE A 286 16.27 -8.01 -8.80
CA ILE A 286 16.10 -7.70 -7.37
C ILE A 286 15.97 -8.98 -6.55
N ALA A 287 15.26 -10.01 -7.05
CA ALA A 287 15.14 -11.30 -6.38
C ALA A 287 16.50 -12.04 -6.30
N GLU A 288 17.31 -12.01 -7.36
CA GLU A 288 18.68 -12.54 -7.38
C GLU A 288 19.59 -11.83 -6.37
N GLU A 289 19.54 -10.50 -6.31
CA GLU A 289 20.30 -9.69 -5.35
C GLU A 289 19.87 -9.99 -3.89
N GLN A 290 18.57 -10.13 -3.63
CA GLN A 290 18.05 -10.53 -2.31
C GLN A 290 18.49 -11.96 -1.92
N ALA A 291 18.44 -12.92 -2.85
CA ALA A 291 18.93 -14.28 -2.61
C ALA A 291 20.44 -14.30 -2.30
N ALA A 292 21.24 -13.50 -3.01
CA ALA A 292 22.67 -13.37 -2.76
C ALA A 292 22.98 -12.76 -1.37
N VAL A 293 22.15 -11.83 -0.88
CA VAL A 293 22.25 -11.29 0.49
C VAL A 293 21.93 -12.35 1.53
N GLN A 294 20.86 -13.14 1.35
CA GLN A 294 20.49 -14.23 2.27
C GLN A 294 21.61 -15.29 2.39
N LEU A 295 22.19 -15.71 1.26
CA LEU A 295 23.32 -16.66 1.24
C LEU A 295 24.58 -16.11 1.92
N LYS A 296 24.85 -14.81 1.82
CA LYS A 296 25.94 -14.14 2.56
C LYS A 296 25.66 -14.06 4.06
N GLY A 297 24.39 -13.91 4.46
CA GLY A 297 23.96 -13.94 5.86
C GLY A 297 24.14 -15.32 6.51
N GLN A 298 23.82 -16.39 5.78
CA GLN A 298 23.96 -17.77 6.27
C GLN A 298 25.44 -18.20 6.43
N LYS A 299 26.35 -17.72 5.57
CA LYS A 299 27.80 -18.01 5.67
C LYS A 299 28.56 -17.21 6.75
N LYS A 300 27.86 -16.38 7.53
CA LYS A 300 28.42 -15.58 8.64
C LYS A 300 27.97 -16.06 10.03
N LYS A 301 27.21 -17.17 10.09
CA LYS A 301 26.87 -17.91 11.30
C LYS A 301 27.63 -19.24 11.31
#